data_AF-A0A4Q5RNB9-F1
#
_entry.id   AF-A0A4Q5RNB9-F1
#
_cell.length_a   1.000
_cell.length_b   1.000
_cell.length_c   1.000
_cell.angle_alpha   90.00
_cell.angle_beta   90.00
_cell.angle_gamma   90.00
#
_symmetry.space_group_name_H-M   'P 1'
#
loop_
_entity.id
_entity.type
_entity.pdbx_description
1 polymer ?
#
loop_
_entity_poly.entity_id
_entity_poly.type
_entity_poly.pdbx_seq_one_letter_code
_entity_poly.pdbx_strand_id
1 'polypeptide(L)'
;MSVEKILKKEREHSSILEFSTEIGGVMKKYDFEIAIRKVLQKLLDTKMVMIQVMDDDGLHLTPFIYDMAVFQKATHRTEELDKYQVDVHEHYTAAVLNNTEPLVFEVNEAIHNPGNPMAVLWRQTAFQRMYGAPLRLGKRNLGTFWILGDNISIQLLKVICAQVSVAISNLPGTEAQTVQQKMPEQENNCRKQEIKTTHKYAELVGTGAHMQEVYRLMSMVSKSSSTVLILGETGTGKELIARAIHNSSPRKHKPMVKVNCAAMPPNLIESELFGHERGAFTGAVEKRIGKFELADK
;
A
#
# COMPACT_ATOMS: atom_id res chain seq x y z
N MET A 1 21.68 16.06 16.64
CA MET A 1 20.41 16.35 15.93
C MET A 1 19.39 16.74 16.99
N SER A 2 18.74 17.91 16.91
CA SER A 2 17.87 18.45 17.97
C SER A 2 16.64 17.55 18.23
N VAL A 3 16.18 17.45 19.47
CA VAL A 3 15.01 16.63 19.89
C VAL A 3 13.77 16.91 19.03
N GLU A 4 13.57 18.17 18.66
CA GLU A 4 12.48 18.62 17.80
C GLU A 4 12.53 18.04 16.36
N LYS A 5 13.73 17.84 15.81
CA LYS A 5 13.93 17.19 14.51
C LYS A 5 13.63 15.68 14.57
N ILE A 6 13.89 15.04 15.71
CA ILE A 6 13.59 13.62 15.92
C ILE A 6 12.08 13.42 15.99
N LEU A 7 11.39 14.21 16.82
CA LEU A 7 9.92 14.15 16.97
C LEU A 7 9.16 14.52 15.68
N LYS A 8 9.72 15.39 14.84
CA LYS A 8 9.16 15.67 13.51
C LYS A 8 9.30 14.45 12.58
N LYS A 9 10.48 13.83 12.56
CA LYS A 9 10.77 12.67 11.72
C LYS A 9 9.97 11.42 12.13
N GLU A 10 9.76 11.21 13.43
CA GLU A 10 8.92 10.12 13.95
C GLU A 10 7.45 10.31 13.60
N ARG A 11 6.93 11.54 13.68
CA ARG A 11 5.56 11.86 13.22
C ARG A 11 5.38 11.62 11.73
N GLU A 12 6.31 12.10 10.90
CA GLU A 12 6.31 11.86 9.45
C GLU A 12 6.31 10.34 9.14
N HIS A 13 7.15 9.57 9.83
CA HIS A 13 7.24 8.12 9.63
C HIS A 13 5.97 7.37 10.06
N SER A 14 5.38 7.73 11.20
CA SER A 14 4.11 7.14 11.67
C SER A 14 2.97 7.41 10.69
N SER A 15 2.85 8.65 10.21
CA SER A 15 1.81 9.04 9.27
C SER A 15 2.01 8.46 7.86
N ILE A 16 3.26 8.23 7.43
CA ILE A 16 3.58 7.44 6.21
C ILE A 16 3.10 5.98 6.35
N LEU A 17 3.23 5.39 7.54
CA LEU A 17 2.82 4.00 7.79
C LEU A 17 1.30 3.86 7.83
N GLU A 18 0.62 4.81 8.46
CA GLU A 18 -0.85 4.94 8.40
C GLU A 18 -1.32 5.08 6.95
N PHE A 19 -0.67 5.93 6.15
CA PHE A 19 -0.99 6.12 4.73
C PHE A 19 -0.87 4.84 3.91
N SER A 20 0.25 4.12 4.09
CA SER A 20 0.48 2.85 3.39
C SER A 20 -0.59 1.82 3.72
N THR A 21 -1.13 1.86 4.94
CA THR A 21 -2.18 0.97 5.41
C THR A 21 -3.56 1.39 4.88
N GLU A 22 -3.87 2.69 4.91
CA GLU A 22 -5.15 3.23 4.43
C GLU A 22 -5.29 3.08 2.91
N ILE A 23 -4.20 3.25 2.16
CA ILE A 23 -4.22 3.20 0.68
C ILE A 23 -3.98 1.78 0.13
N GLY A 24 -3.24 0.93 0.83
CA GLY A 24 -2.88 -0.41 0.35
C GLY A 24 -4.06 -1.36 0.11
N GLY A 25 -5.24 -1.05 0.64
CA GLY A 25 -6.46 -1.84 0.47
C GLY A 25 -7.50 -1.23 -0.47
N VAL A 26 -7.19 -0.09 -1.10
CA VAL A 26 -8.19 0.65 -1.86
C VAL A 26 -8.36 0.09 -3.27
N MET A 27 -9.56 -0.38 -3.58
CA MET A 27 -9.92 -0.92 -4.91
C MET A 27 -10.86 -0.01 -5.71
N LYS A 28 -11.24 1.16 -5.17
CA LYS A 28 -12.18 2.09 -5.81
C LYS A 28 -11.64 3.52 -5.75
N LYS A 29 -11.82 4.28 -6.85
CA LYS A 29 -11.39 5.68 -6.98
C LYS A 29 -11.89 6.57 -5.83
N TYR A 30 -13.16 6.41 -5.42
CA TYR A 30 -13.78 7.20 -4.35
C TYR A 30 -13.12 6.97 -2.99
N ASP A 31 -12.88 5.71 -2.61
CA ASP A 31 -12.24 5.36 -1.34
C ASP A 31 -10.79 5.87 -1.31
N PHE A 32 -10.14 5.92 -2.47
CA PHE A 32 -8.77 6.40 -2.61
C PHE A 32 -8.70 7.91 -2.37
N GLU A 33 -9.62 8.65 -2.98
CA GLU A 33 -9.75 10.08 -2.81
C GLU A 33 -9.98 10.48 -1.34
N ILE A 34 -10.77 9.72 -0.60
CA ILE A 34 -10.98 9.97 0.84
C ILE A 34 -9.70 9.73 1.63
N ALA A 35 -9.06 8.57 1.44
CA ALA A 35 -7.86 8.19 2.17
C ALA A 35 -6.72 9.18 1.95
N ILE A 36 -6.50 9.56 0.69
CA ILE A 36 -5.40 10.47 0.33
C ILE A 36 -5.64 11.90 0.80
N ARG A 37 -6.87 12.43 0.72
CA ARG A 37 -7.21 13.75 1.27
C ARG A 37 -6.93 13.80 2.78
N LYS A 38 -7.37 12.77 3.52
CA LYS A 38 -7.18 12.66 4.97
C LYS A 38 -5.70 12.66 5.35
N VAL A 39 -4.88 11.90 4.64
CA VAL A 39 -3.44 11.84 4.94
C VAL A 39 -2.72 13.13 4.55
N LEU A 40 -3.01 13.69 3.38
CA LEU A 40 -2.34 14.91 2.93
C LEU A 40 -2.65 16.09 3.84
N GLN A 41 -3.88 16.19 4.32
CA GLN A 41 -4.27 17.18 5.33
C GLN A 41 -3.47 17.03 6.63
N LYS A 42 -3.24 15.78 7.09
CA LYS A 42 -2.44 15.51 8.30
C LYS A 42 -0.94 15.73 8.11
N LEU A 43 -0.39 15.32 6.96
CA LEU A 43 1.06 15.25 6.74
C LEU A 43 1.67 16.56 6.30
N LEU A 44 0.94 17.33 5.49
CA LEU A 44 1.54 18.42 4.75
C LEU A 44 1.01 19.79 5.16
N ASP A 45 -0.05 19.88 5.97
CA ASP A 45 -0.77 21.14 6.26
C ASP A 45 -1.07 21.92 4.96
N THR A 46 -1.19 21.19 3.84
CA THR A 46 -1.28 21.76 2.51
C THR A 46 -2.72 22.00 2.15
N LYS A 47 -2.94 23.11 1.47
CA LYS A 47 -4.28 23.55 1.09
C LYS A 47 -4.69 23.03 -0.31
N MET A 48 -3.73 22.69 -1.18
CA MET A 48 -3.98 22.20 -2.54
C MET A 48 -3.17 20.94 -2.83
N VAL A 49 -3.86 19.90 -3.30
CA VAL A 49 -3.28 18.71 -3.94
C VAL A 49 -3.99 18.48 -5.26
N MET A 50 -3.20 18.28 -6.32
CA MET A 50 -3.69 17.81 -7.60
C MET A 50 -2.95 16.55 -8.01
N ILE A 51 -3.68 15.48 -8.29
CA ILE A 51 -3.16 14.27 -8.89
C ILE A 51 -3.76 14.17 -10.27
N GLN A 52 -2.91 14.06 -11.29
CA GLN A 52 -3.33 13.81 -12.66
C GLN A 52 -2.80 12.42 -13.06
N VAL A 53 -3.64 11.64 -13.71
CA VAL A 53 -3.30 10.30 -14.19
C VAL A 53 -3.27 10.35 -15.71
N MET A 54 -2.31 9.61 -16.29
CA MET A 54 -2.17 9.51 -17.74
C MET A 54 -3.33 8.70 -18.31
N ASP A 55 -3.92 9.22 -19.38
CA ASP A 55 -4.98 8.54 -20.12
C ASP A 55 -4.40 7.39 -20.96
N ASP A 56 -5.28 6.54 -21.50
CA ASP A 56 -4.88 5.35 -22.28
C ASP A 56 -4.13 5.71 -23.58
N ASP A 57 -4.26 6.93 -24.07
CA ASP A 57 -3.52 7.43 -25.23
C ASP A 57 -2.04 7.74 -24.94
N GLY A 58 -1.66 7.77 -23.66
CA GLY A 58 -0.29 8.05 -23.22
C GLY A 58 0.17 9.50 -23.46
N LEU A 59 -0.72 10.36 -23.93
CA LEU A 59 -0.46 11.75 -24.32
C LEU A 59 -1.09 12.73 -23.33
N HIS A 60 -2.36 12.51 -22.97
CA HIS A 60 -3.11 13.41 -22.11
C HIS A 60 -3.10 12.94 -20.65
N LEU A 61 -3.28 13.90 -19.74
CA LEU A 61 -3.44 13.64 -18.32
C LEU A 61 -4.75 14.22 -17.81
N THR A 62 -5.55 13.38 -17.16
CA THR A 62 -6.82 13.79 -16.56
C THR A 62 -6.71 13.99 -15.05
N PRO A 63 -7.39 15.01 -14.48
CA PRO A 63 -7.48 15.18 -13.04
C PRO A 63 -8.13 13.96 -12.38
N PHE A 64 -7.37 13.31 -11.51
CA PHE A 64 -7.81 12.16 -10.75
C PHE A 64 -8.26 12.58 -9.34
N ILE A 65 -7.49 13.46 -8.69
CA ILE A 65 -7.89 14.19 -7.48
C ILE A 65 -7.59 15.65 -7.69
N TYR A 66 -8.53 16.49 -7.29
CA TYR A 66 -8.41 17.93 -7.44
C TYR A 66 -9.02 18.62 -6.22
N ASP A 67 -8.19 19.32 -5.45
CA ASP A 67 -8.65 20.20 -4.38
C ASP A 67 -8.43 21.67 -4.77
N MET A 68 -9.54 22.38 -5.00
CA MET A 68 -9.55 23.78 -5.43
C MET A 68 -9.95 24.75 -4.33
N ALA A 69 -10.06 24.30 -3.09
CA ALA A 69 -10.44 25.17 -1.97
C ALA A 69 -9.54 26.41 -1.86
N VAL A 70 -8.26 26.30 -2.24
CA VAL A 70 -7.28 27.40 -2.22
C VAL A 70 -7.58 28.49 -3.24
N PHE A 71 -8.21 28.13 -4.36
CA PHE A 71 -8.49 29.06 -5.47
C PHE A 71 -9.93 29.58 -5.46
N GLN A 72 -10.74 29.26 -4.45
CA GLN A 72 -12.11 29.76 -4.35
C GLN A 72 -12.19 31.29 -4.29
N LYS A 73 -11.14 31.95 -3.78
CA LYS A 73 -11.02 33.42 -3.75
C LYS A 73 -10.27 34.00 -4.95
N ALA A 74 -9.78 33.15 -5.84
CA ALA A 74 -9.01 33.59 -6.99
C ALA A 74 -9.96 34.26 -7.98
N THR A 75 -9.79 35.57 -8.16
CA THR A 75 -10.76 36.46 -8.82
C THR A 75 -10.96 36.19 -10.32
N HIS A 76 -10.08 35.38 -10.91
CA HIS A 76 -10.11 35.03 -12.33
C HIS A 76 -9.80 33.55 -12.51
N ARG A 77 -10.77 32.68 -12.21
CA ARG A 77 -10.84 31.39 -12.90
C ARG A 77 -11.23 31.71 -14.34
N THR A 78 -10.24 31.81 -15.22
CA THR A 78 -10.48 32.07 -16.64
C THR A 78 -11.19 30.86 -17.26
N GLU A 79 -12.12 31.09 -18.19
CA GLU A 79 -12.74 30.03 -19.01
C GLU A 79 -11.69 29.16 -19.73
N GLU A 80 -10.47 29.68 -19.87
CA GLU A 80 -9.30 28.99 -20.40
C GLU A 80 -8.86 27.81 -19.52
N LEU A 81 -8.94 27.92 -18.19
CA LEU A 81 -8.51 26.86 -17.28
C LEU A 81 -9.41 25.62 -17.37
N ASP A 82 -10.72 25.83 -17.57
CA ASP A 82 -11.70 24.75 -17.73
C ASP A 82 -11.60 24.06 -19.10
N LYS A 83 -10.97 24.71 -20.08
CA LYS A 83 -10.67 24.17 -21.42
C LYS A 83 -9.22 23.69 -21.55
N TYR A 84 -8.39 23.93 -20.54
CA TYR A 84 -6.97 23.60 -20.57
C TYR A 84 -6.75 22.11 -20.37
N GLN A 85 -6.50 21.39 -21.46
CA GLN A 85 -6.05 20.01 -21.41
C GLN A 85 -4.55 19.96 -21.18
N VAL A 86 -4.14 19.23 -20.16
CA VAL A 86 -2.72 18.99 -19.86
C VAL A 86 -2.29 17.73 -20.58
N ASP A 87 -1.20 17.84 -21.36
CA ASP A 87 -0.55 16.71 -22.01
C ASP A 87 0.90 16.56 -21.50
N VAL A 88 1.58 15.50 -21.96
CA VAL A 88 2.97 15.23 -21.60
C VAL A 88 3.98 16.27 -22.12
N HIS A 89 3.56 17.19 -22.97
CA HIS A 89 4.39 18.27 -23.54
C HIS A 89 4.17 19.62 -22.84
N GLU A 90 3.12 19.75 -22.01
CA GLU A 90 2.90 20.91 -21.17
C GLU A 90 4.15 21.20 -20.33
N HIS A 91 4.58 22.46 -20.30
CA HIS A 91 5.91 22.86 -19.83
C HIS A 91 6.30 22.29 -18.45
N TYR A 92 5.42 22.43 -17.45
CA TYR A 92 5.71 21.96 -16.09
C TYR A 92 5.55 20.44 -15.98
N THR A 93 4.52 19.89 -16.63
CA THR A 93 4.22 18.45 -16.67
C THR A 93 5.33 17.66 -17.33
N ALA A 94 5.82 18.11 -18.48
CA ALA A 94 6.97 17.54 -19.18
C ALA A 94 8.22 17.55 -18.30
N ALA A 95 8.49 18.67 -17.60
CA ALA A 95 9.64 18.77 -16.70
C ALA A 95 9.56 17.72 -15.58
N VAL A 96 8.39 17.54 -14.96
CA VAL A 96 8.17 16.53 -13.92
C VAL A 96 8.26 15.11 -14.48
N LEU A 97 7.58 14.82 -15.58
CA LEU A 97 7.53 13.48 -16.19
C LEU A 97 8.87 13.02 -16.75
N ASN A 98 9.79 13.93 -17.08
CA ASN A 98 11.14 13.61 -17.54
C ASN A 98 12.15 13.41 -16.39
N ASN A 99 11.79 13.76 -15.16
CA ASN A 99 12.63 13.57 -13.99
C ASN A 99 12.23 12.32 -13.21
N THR A 100 13.18 11.70 -12.50
CA THR A 100 12.88 10.60 -11.55
C THR A 100 12.55 11.13 -10.16
N GLU A 101 12.88 12.40 -9.90
CA GLU A 101 12.81 13.02 -8.60
C GLU A 101 11.78 14.15 -8.58
N PRO A 102 11.17 14.45 -7.41
CA PRO A 102 10.32 15.64 -7.29
C PRO A 102 11.09 16.92 -7.60
N LEU A 103 10.41 17.83 -8.29
CA LEU A 103 10.88 19.15 -8.63
C LEU A 103 10.18 20.21 -7.79
N VAL A 104 10.87 21.32 -7.56
CA VAL A 104 10.34 22.50 -6.88
C VAL A 104 10.36 23.64 -7.88
N PHE A 105 9.21 24.28 -8.05
CA PHE A 105 9.02 25.45 -8.89
C PHE A 105 8.75 26.65 -8.00
N GLU A 106 9.56 27.70 -8.13
CA GLU A 106 9.31 28.97 -7.45
C GLU A 106 8.18 29.70 -8.21
N VAL A 107 7.09 30.01 -7.51
CA VAL A 107 5.88 30.63 -8.08
C VAL A 107 6.21 32.01 -8.68
N ASN A 108 7.18 32.72 -8.12
CA ASN A 108 7.66 33.99 -8.65
C ASN A 108 8.55 33.82 -9.90
N GLU A 109 9.21 32.68 -10.10
CA GLU A 109 10.01 32.44 -11.31
C GLU A 109 9.14 32.00 -12.48
N ALA A 110 7.96 31.42 -12.20
CA ALA A 110 6.92 31.12 -13.18
C ALA A 110 6.43 32.37 -13.95
N ILE A 111 6.84 33.58 -13.55
CA ILE A 111 6.67 34.86 -14.27
C ILE A 111 7.26 34.81 -15.68
N HIS A 112 8.30 34.01 -15.93
CA HIS A 112 8.92 33.88 -17.26
C HIS A 112 8.04 33.14 -18.28
N ASN A 113 6.92 32.54 -17.85
CA ASN A 113 5.94 31.92 -18.74
C ASN A 113 4.53 32.47 -18.45
N PRO A 114 4.28 33.76 -18.72
CA PRO A 114 3.11 34.48 -18.22
C PRO A 114 1.79 33.98 -18.82
N GLY A 115 1.82 33.33 -19.99
CA GLY A 115 0.65 32.79 -20.69
C GLY A 115 0.29 31.35 -20.31
N ASN A 116 1.07 30.68 -19.47
CA ASN A 116 0.71 29.35 -18.99
C ASN A 116 -0.40 29.44 -17.92
N PRO A 117 -1.58 28.83 -18.13
CA PRO A 117 -2.72 28.96 -17.21
C PRO A 117 -2.42 28.45 -15.79
N MET A 118 -1.57 27.44 -15.67
CA MET A 118 -1.17 26.88 -14.38
C MET A 118 -0.27 27.87 -13.61
N ALA A 119 0.67 28.53 -14.29
CA ALA A 119 1.49 29.58 -13.70
C ALA A 119 0.67 30.81 -13.27
N VAL A 120 -0.36 31.17 -14.03
CA VAL A 120 -1.31 32.24 -13.65
C VAL A 120 -2.06 31.86 -12.37
N LEU A 121 -2.53 30.61 -12.29
CA LEU A 121 -3.26 30.11 -11.14
C LEU A 121 -2.40 30.12 -9.86
N TRP A 122 -1.15 29.64 -9.92
CA TRP A 122 -0.27 29.60 -8.75
C TRP A 122 0.02 31.00 -8.18
N ARG A 123 0.12 32.01 -9.04
CA ARG A 123 0.33 33.42 -8.67
C ARG A 123 -0.85 34.02 -7.89
N GLN A 124 -2.04 33.44 -7.98
CA GLN A 124 -3.21 33.91 -7.22
C GLN A 124 -3.23 33.38 -5.78
N THR A 125 -2.19 32.64 -5.36
CA THR A 125 -2.08 32.06 -4.03
C THR A 125 -1.08 32.80 -3.15
N ALA A 126 -1.11 32.53 -1.84
CA ALA A 126 -0.15 33.08 -0.89
C ALA A 126 1.17 32.28 -0.79
N PHE A 127 1.27 31.15 -1.50
CA PHE A 127 2.43 30.25 -1.43
C PHE A 127 3.48 30.66 -2.46
N GLN A 128 4.75 30.43 -2.10
CA GLN A 128 5.91 30.77 -2.91
C GLN A 128 6.40 29.59 -3.75
N ARG A 129 6.05 28.34 -3.38
CA ARG A 129 6.55 27.14 -4.06
C ARG A 129 5.44 26.19 -4.48
N MET A 130 5.64 25.59 -5.64
CA MET A 130 4.89 24.44 -6.14
C MET A 130 5.82 23.24 -6.26
N TYR A 131 5.41 22.11 -5.69
CA TYR A 131 6.11 20.84 -5.79
C TYR A 131 5.42 19.97 -6.84
N GLY A 132 6.20 19.46 -7.79
CA GLY A 132 5.72 18.53 -8.81
C GLY A 132 6.51 17.24 -8.73
N ALA A 133 5.83 16.09 -8.67
CA ALA A 133 6.46 14.79 -8.58
C ALA A 133 5.87 13.80 -9.57
N PRO A 134 6.69 12.96 -10.23
CA PRO A 134 6.20 11.95 -11.14
C PRO A 134 5.60 10.78 -10.36
N LEU A 135 4.44 10.30 -10.80
CA LEU A 135 3.88 9.04 -10.34
C LEU A 135 4.35 7.94 -11.29
N ARG A 136 5.08 6.95 -10.77
CA ARG A 136 5.76 5.95 -11.58
C ARG A 136 5.65 4.55 -11.02
N LEU A 137 5.55 3.59 -11.92
CA LEU A 137 5.75 2.17 -11.63
C LEU A 137 6.89 1.63 -12.51
N GLY A 138 8.06 1.46 -11.89
CA GLY A 138 9.29 1.15 -12.63
C GLY A 138 9.66 2.29 -13.60
N LYS A 139 9.71 2.00 -14.90
CA LYS A 139 10.01 2.97 -15.96
C LYS A 139 8.76 3.66 -16.54
N ARG A 140 7.56 3.21 -16.17
CA ARG A 140 6.31 3.74 -16.71
C ARG A 140 5.86 4.95 -15.90
N ASN A 141 5.57 6.06 -16.59
CA ASN A 141 4.85 7.18 -16.02
C ASN A 141 3.36 6.82 -15.92
N LEU A 142 2.80 6.99 -14.72
CA LEU A 142 1.37 6.85 -14.45
C LEU A 142 0.68 8.21 -14.37
N GLY A 143 1.43 9.29 -14.15
CA GLY A 143 0.89 10.64 -14.04
C GLY A 143 1.78 11.56 -13.23
N THR A 144 1.20 12.63 -12.70
CA THR A 144 1.88 13.65 -11.92
C THR A 144 1.14 13.98 -10.64
N PHE A 145 1.89 14.28 -9.59
CA PHE A 145 1.37 14.72 -8.31
C PHE A 145 1.92 16.11 -7.97
N TRP A 146 1.01 17.04 -7.74
CA TRP A 146 1.28 18.45 -7.51
C TRP A 146 0.81 18.88 -6.13
N ILE A 147 1.65 19.64 -5.43
CA ILE A 147 1.38 20.14 -4.10
C ILE A 147 1.88 21.57 -3.97
N LEU A 148 1.00 22.46 -3.53
CA LEU A 148 1.34 23.85 -3.26
C LEU A 148 1.65 24.05 -1.77
N GLY A 149 2.81 24.61 -1.45
CA GLY A 149 3.27 24.83 -0.08
C GLY A 149 4.68 25.41 -0.04
N ASP A 150 5.18 25.85 1.12
CA ASP A 150 6.50 26.52 1.18
C ASP A 150 7.62 25.62 1.75
N ASN A 151 7.26 24.64 2.58
CA ASN A 151 8.21 23.87 3.40
C ASN A 151 7.94 22.36 3.36
N ILE A 152 7.89 21.78 2.17
CA ILE A 152 7.66 20.34 1.98
C ILE A 152 8.99 19.61 1.81
N SER A 153 9.16 18.52 2.56
CA SER A 153 10.33 17.65 2.44
C SER A 153 10.26 16.83 1.15
N ILE A 154 11.29 16.92 0.31
CA ILE A 154 11.39 16.14 -0.93
C ILE A 154 11.37 14.64 -0.62
N GLN A 155 12.06 14.19 0.44
CA GLN A 155 12.06 12.78 0.85
C GLN A 155 10.66 12.29 1.26
N LEU A 156 9.91 13.11 2.00
CA LEU A 156 8.52 12.77 2.36
C LEU A 156 7.66 12.66 1.10
N LEU A 157 7.81 13.62 0.18
CA LEU A 157 7.08 13.63 -1.08
C LEU A 157 7.38 12.38 -1.92
N LYS A 158 8.65 11.95 -2.02
CA LYS A 158 9.01 10.71 -2.72
C LYS A 158 8.29 9.48 -2.15
N VAL A 159 8.24 9.37 -0.81
CA VAL A 159 7.59 8.24 -0.14
C VAL A 159 6.09 8.24 -0.43
N ILE A 160 5.44 9.41 -0.34
CA ILE A 160 4.02 9.55 -0.67
C ILE A 160 3.78 9.18 -2.14
N CYS A 161 4.58 9.71 -3.07
CA CYS A 161 4.46 9.43 -4.50
C CYS A 161 4.57 7.94 -4.82
N ALA A 162 5.49 7.22 -4.18
CA ALA A 162 5.65 5.78 -4.38
C ALA A 162 4.38 5.02 -3.98
N GLN A 163 3.79 5.35 -2.82
CA GLN A 163 2.57 4.71 -2.34
C GLN A 163 1.35 5.05 -3.21
N VAL A 164 1.24 6.32 -3.61
CA VAL A 164 0.20 6.81 -4.53
C VAL A 164 0.31 6.12 -5.89
N SER A 165 1.53 5.96 -6.41
CA SER A 165 1.77 5.30 -7.70
C SER A 165 1.33 3.84 -7.69
N VAL A 166 1.68 3.10 -6.64
CA VAL A 166 1.26 1.71 -6.46
C VAL A 166 -0.26 1.60 -6.42
N ALA A 167 -0.91 2.45 -5.65
CA ALA A 167 -2.35 2.42 -5.50
C ALA A 167 -3.10 2.77 -6.78
N ILE A 168 -2.67 3.81 -7.50
CA ILE A 168 -3.26 4.19 -8.80
C ILE A 168 -3.09 3.06 -9.82
N SER A 169 -1.96 2.36 -9.80
CA SER A 169 -1.73 1.20 -10.69
C SER A 169 -2.62 -0.01 -10.39
N ASN A 170 -3.20 -0.08 -9.19
CA ASN A 170 -4.11 -1.14 -8.76
C ASN A 170 -5.59 -0.77 -8.95
N LEU A 171 -5.90 0.46 -9.36
CA LEU A 171 -7.29 0.88 -9.57
C LEU A 171 -7.81 0.40 -10.93
N PRO A 172 -9.00 -0.22 -10.98
CA PRO A 172 -9.61 -0.62 -12.25
C PRO A 172 -9.96 0.62 -13.08
N GLY A 173 -9.54 0.64 -14.35
CA GLY A 173 -9.75 1.76 -15.27
C GLY A 173 -8.52 2.65 -15.53
N THR A 174 -7.34 2.31 -14.99
CA THR A 174 -6.03 2.89 -15.38
C THR A 174 -5.21 1.93 -16.28
N GLU A 175 -5.90 0.93 -16.84
CA GLU A 175 -5.31 -0.21 -17.55
C GLU A 175 -5.10 0.07 -19.05
N ALA A 176 -3.90 0.53 -19.41
CA ALA A 176 -3.23 -0.09 -20.54
C ALA A 176 -2.85 -1.52 -20.11
N GLN A 177 -3.60 -2.48 -20.64
CA GLN A 177 -3.51 -3.91 -20.34
C GLN A 177 -2.08 -4.42 -20.28
N THR A 178 -1.84 -5.26 -19.26
CA THR A 178 -0.65 -6.09 -19.15
C THR A 178 -0.69 -7.13 -20.28
N VAL A 179 -0.02 -6.85 -21.40
CA VAL A 179 0.20 -7.84 -22.47
C VAL A 179 1.71 -8.02 -22.69
N GLN A 180 2.16 -9.23 -22.34
CA GLN A 180 3.33 -9.95 -22.86
C GLN A 180 4.74 -9.40 -22.54
N GLN A 181 5.46 -10.17 -21.72
CA GLN A 181 6.77 -10.63 -22.14
C GLN A 181 6.81 -12.17 -22.09
N LYS A 182 6.63 -12.78 -23.27
CA LYS A 182 7.02 -14.15 -23.57
C LYS A 182 8.50 -14.15 -24.01
N MET A 183 9.32 -14.95 -23.31
CA MET A 183 10.53 -15.72 -23.76
C MET A 183 11.85 -15.00 -24.10
N PRO A 184 13.04 -15.66 -23.98
CA PRO A 184 13.27 -17.10 -23.82
C PRO A 184 13.84 -17.56 -22.47
N GLU A 185 13.52 -18.82 -22.19
CA GLU A 185 14.18 -19.76 -21.29
C GLU A 185 15.70 -19.71 -21.54
N GLN A 186 16.51 -19.39 -20.55
CA GLN A 186 17.11 -20.34 -19.60
C GLN A 186 17.68 -19.49 -18.44
N GLU A 187 18.03 -20.10 -17.31
CA GLU A 187 18.78 -19.49 -16.17
C GLU A 187 18.02 -18.70 -15.07
N ASN A 188 16.84 -18.12 -15.29
CA ASN A 188 16.21 -17.23 -14.27
C ASN A 188 15.16 -17.87 -13.32
N ASN A 189 15.14 -19.20 -13.19
CA ASN A 189 14.04 -19.92 -12.53
C ASN A 189 13.99 -19.76 -10.99
N CYS A 190 15.04 -19.25 -10.33
CA CYS A 190 15.08 -19.16 -8.86
C CYS A 190 14.46 -17.89 -8.27
N ARG A 191 14.39 -16.74 -8.98
CA ARG A 191 14.11 -15.44 -8.33
C ARG A 191 12.65 -14.95 -8.40
N LYS A 192 11.83 -15.47 -9.34
CA LYS A 192 10.46 -14.98 -9.58
C LYS A 192 9.40 -15.56 -8.63
N GLN A 193 9.73 -16.59 -7.84
CA GLN A 193 8.78 -17.18 -6.89
C GLN A 193 8.70 -16.43 -5.55
N GLU A 194 9.74 -15.66 -5.16
CA GLU A 194 9.86 -15.04 -3.84
C GLU A 194 8.93 -13.81 -3.65
N ILE A 195 8.70 -13.02 -4.70
CA ILE A 195 7.97 -11.73 -4.60
C ILE A 195 6.44 -11.95 -4.49
N LYS A 196 5.90 -13.04 -5.03
CA LYS A 196 4.45 -13.35 -4.97
C LYS A 196 4.01 -13.97 -3.65
N THR A 197 4.94 -14.46 -2.82
CA THR A 197 4.61 -15.13 -1.54
C THR A 197 4.52 -14.16 -0.36
N THR A 198 5.25 -13.04 -0.40
CA THR A 198 5.24 -12.02 0.67
C THR A 198 3.86 -11.35 0.85
N HIS A 199 3.09 -11.18 -0.24
CA HIS A 199 1.79 -10.48 -0.21
C HIS A 199 0.60 -11.33 0.27
N LYS A 200 0.80 -12.62 0.56
CA LYS A 200 -0.29 -13.49 1.07
C LYS A 200 -0.42 -13.50 2.60
N TYR A 201 0.58 -12.97 3.31
CA TYR A 201 0.69 -13.11 4.76
C TYR A 201 0.80 -11.74 5.44
N ALA A 202 -0.27 -10.95 5.37
CA ALA A 202 -0.34 -9.54 5.79
C ALA A 202 0.09 -9.26 7.26
N GLU A 203 0.15 -10.29 8.11
CA GLU A 203 0.52 -10.18 9.52
C GLU A 203 2.00 -10.45 9.80
N LEU A 204 2.79 -10.90 8.80
CA LEU A 204 4.21 -11.21 8.95
C LEU A 204 5.08 -10.09 8.39
N VAL A 205 5.91 -9.48 9.25
CA VAL A 205 6.84 -8.41 8.88
C VAL A 205 8.24 -9.00 8.67
N GLY A 206 8.81 -8.86 7.46
CA GLY A 206 10.20 -9.24 7.19
C GLY A 206 10.51 -9.36 5.69
N THR A 207 11.54 -8.65 5.20
CA THR A 207 11.88 -8.61 3.76
C THR A 207 13.22 -9.24 3.41
N GLY A 208 14.02 -9.65 4.41
CA GLY A 208 15.33 -10.26 4.22
C GLY A 208 15.28 -11.68 3.64
N ALA A 209 16.40 -12.15 3.10
CA ALA A 209 16.50 -13.43 2.37
C ALA A 209 15.99 -14.64 3.17
N HIS A 210 16.28 -14.72 4.47
CA HIS A 210 15.80 -15.81 5.32
C HIS A 210 14.27 -15.83 5.47
N MET A 211 13.62 -14.65 5.50
CA MET A 211 12.16 -14.55 5.56
C MET A 211 11.51 -14.88 4.22
N GLN A 212 12.18 -14.58 3.10
CA GLN A 212 11.71 -15.00 1.78
C GLN A 212 11.65 -16.53 1.67
N GLU A 213 12.65 -17.23 2.21
CA GLU A 213 12.64 -18.69 2.27
C GLU A 213 11.49 -19.22 3.13
N VAL A 214 11.21 -18.57 4.27
CA VAL A 214 10.04 -18.90 5.10
C VAL A 214 8.74 -18.71 4.31
N TYR A 215 8.56 -17.58 3.60
CA TYR A 215 7.35 -17.37 2.77
C TYR A 215 7.21 -18.38 1.64
N ARG A 216 8.34 -18.80 1.04
CA ARG A 216 8.37 -19.84 0.00
C ARG A 216 7.89 -21.18 0.57
N LEU A 217 8.47 -21.62 1.70
CA LEU A 217 8.06 -22.84 2.40
C LEU A 217 6.58 -22.79 2.79
N MET A 218 6.12 -21.68 3.35
CA MET A 218 4.71 -21.47 3.72
C MET A 218 3.77 -21.61 2.52
N SER A 219 4.12 -21.03 1.36
CA SER A 219 3.29 -21.12 0.16
C SER A 219 3.25 -22.53 -0.45
N MET A 220 4.27 -23.35 -0.21
CA MET A 220 4.25 -24.75 -0.63
C MET A 220 3.37 -25.58 0.30
N VAL A 221 3.57 -25.45 1.61
CA VAL A 221 2.84 -26.28 2.59
C VAL A 221 1.38 -25.85 2.75
N SER A 222 1.02 -24.59 2.50
CA SER A 222 -0.37 -24.13 2.65
C SER A 222 -1.33 -24.81 1.66
N LYS A 223 -0.83 -25.27 0.51
CA LYS A 223 -1.63 -26.02 -0.47
C LYS A 223 -1.60 -27.53 -0.23
N SER A 224 -0.76 -28.02 0.67
CA SER A 224 -0.62 -29.44 0.99
C SER A 224 -1.53 -29.85 2.15
N SER A 225 -1.86 -31.13 2.21
CA SER A 225 -2.49 -31.78 3.38
C SER A 225 -1.46 -32.33 4.38
N SER A 226 -0.16 -32.20 4.11
CA SER A 226 0.92 -32.70 4.97
C SER A 226 1.01 -31.98 6.31
N THR A 227 1.47 -32.70 7.34
CA THR A 227 1.82 -32.13 8.65
C THR A 227 3.02 -31.20 8.54
N VAL A 228 2.95 -30.04 9.19
CA VAL A 228 4.01 -29.01 9.17
C VAL A 228 4.56 -28.80 10.58
N LEU A 229 5.89 -28.79 10.71
CA LEU A 229 6.60 -28.44 11.94
C LEU A 229 7.22 -27.04 11.80
N ILE A 230 6.93 -26.15 12.75
CA ILE A 230 7.48 -24.79 12.79
C ILE A 230 8.44 -24.69 13.98
N LEU A 231 9.71 -24.41 13.68
CA LEU A 231 10.77 -24.27 14.68
C LEU A 231 11.21 -22.81 14.82
N GLY A 232 11.77 -22.47 15.97
CA GLY A 232 12.31 -21.14 16.26
C GLY A 232 12.24 -20.80 17.74
N GLU A 233 12.97 -19.75 18.14
CA GLU A 233 13.00 -19.26 19.52
C GLU A 233 11.66 -18.65 19.95
N THR A 234 11.48 -18.48 21.26
CA THR A 234 10.27 -17.84 21.81
C THR A 234 10.18 -16.40 21.31
N GLY A 235 8.98 -15.97 20.87
CA GLY A 235 8.74 -14.61 20.40
C GLY A 235 9.00 -14.36 18.90
N THR A 236 9.51 -15.33 18.13
CA THR A 236 9.78 -15.16 16.69
C THR A 236 8.55 -15.25 15.78
N GLY A 237 7.33 -15.25 16.36
CA GLY A 237 6.09 -15.23 15.58
C GLY A 237 5.67 -16.58 14.99
N LYS A 238 6.10 -17.73 15.55
CA LYS A 238 5.69 -19.08 15.08
C LYS A 238 4.16 -19.25 14.95
N GLU A 239 3.39 -18.62 15.84
CA GLU A 239 1.92 -18.63 15.77
C GLU A 239 1.38 -17.83 14.57
N LEU A 240 2.04 -16.72 14.23
CA LEU A 240 1.70 -15.91 13.06
C LEU A 240 1.94 -16.73 11.79
N ILE A 241 3.04 -17.47 11.73
CA ILE A 241 3.36 -18.39 10.62
C ILE A 241 2.28 -19.47 10.49
N ALA A 242 1.88 -20.12 11.59
CA ALA A 242 0.84 -21.15 11.56
C ALA A 242 -0.51 -20.60 11.06
N ARG A 243 -0.93 -19.42 11.53
CA ARG A 243 -2.17 -18.76 11.11
C ARG A 243 -2.13 -18.34 9.64
N ALA A 244 -0.98 -17.83 9.20
CA ALA A 244 -0.75 -17.44 7.82
C ALA A 244 -0.83 -18.64 6.85
N ILE A 245 -0.27 -19.81 7.24
CA ILE A 245 -0.43 -21.07 6.50
C ILE A 245 -1.91 -21.47 6.41
N HIS A 246 -2.66 -21.45 7.53
CA HIS A 246 -4.08 -21.79 7.56
C HIS A 246 -4.92 -20.90 6.63
N ASN A 247 -4.75 -19.57 6.72
CA ASN A 247 -5.47 -18.58 5.91
C ASN A 247 -5.18 -18.71 4.40
N SER A 248 -4.01 -19.24 4.05
CA SER A 248 -3.61 -19.48 2.66
C SER A 248 -3.86 -20.90 2.17
N SER A 249 -4.57 -21.71 2.96
CA SER A 249 -4.90 -23.09 2.62
C SER A 249 -6.33 -23.25 2.09
N PRO A 250 -6.67 -24.40 1.48
CA PRO A 250 -8.06 -24.73 1.16
C PRO A 250 -8.99 -24.72 2.39
N ARG A 251 -8.43 -24.85 3.61
CA ARG A 251 -9.16 -24.86 4.89
C ARG A 251 -9.35 -23.46 5.49
N LYS A 252 -9.03 -22.38 4.77
CA LYS A 252 -9.12 -20.99 5.27
C LYS A 252 -10.48 -20.60 5.86
N HIS A 253 -11.57 -21.23 5.41
CA HIS A 253 -12.93 -20.99 5.91
C HIS A 253 -13.34 -21.93 7.06
N LYS A 254 -12.50 -22.91 7.41
CA LYS A 254 -12.70 -23.83 8.53
C LYS A 254 -12.09 -23.23 9.82
N PRO A 255 -12.62 -23.60 11.01
CA PRO A 255 -12.07 -23.13 12.27
C PRO A 255 -10.63 -23.60 12.48
N MET A 256 -9.74 -22.68 12.86
CA MET A 256 -8.38 -23.01 13.30
C MET A 256 -8.40 -23.39 14.78
N VAL A 257 -8.41 -24.69 15.06
CA VAL A 257 -8.39 -25.21 16.44
C VAL A 257 -6.94 -25.20 16.96
N LYS A 258 -6.67 -24.32 17.92
CA LYS A 258 -5.36 -24.23 18.58
C LYS A 258 -5.31 -25.14 19.80
N VAL A 259 -4.23 -25.90 19.95
CA VAL A 259 -4.00 -26.78 21.11
C VAL A 259 -2.62 -26.50 21.67
N ASN A 260 -2.55 -26.19 22.96
CA ASN A 260 -1.29 -26.07 23.69
C ASN A 260 -1.10 -27.31 24.56
N CYS A 261 -0.37 -28.30 24.06
CA CYS A 261 -0.17 -29.57 24.76
C CYS A 261 0.58 -29.42 26.10
N ALA A 262 1.38 -28.36 26.27
CA ALA A 262 2.10 -28.09 27.52
C ALA A 262 1.18 -27.55 28.63
N ALA A 263 0.03 -26.98 28.26
CA ALA A 263 -0.96 -26.44 29.20
C ALA A 263 -2.07 -27.45 29.56
N MET A 264 -2.04 -28.66 28.99
CA MET A 264 -3.08 -29.67 29.19
C MET A 264 -2.67 -30.68 30.28
N PRO A 265 -3.53 -30.97 31.27
CA PRO A 265 -3.27 -32.00 32.25
C PRO A 265 -3.13 -33.38 31.59
N PRO A 266 -2.08 -34.18 31.87
CA PRO A 266 -1.84 -35.47 31.19
C PRO A 266 -3.04 -36.42 31.24
N ASN A 267 -3.76 -36.42 32.36
CA ASN A 267 -4.96 -37.21 32.61
C ASN A 267 -6.21 -36.75 31.84
N LEU A 268 -6.18 -35.58 31.20
CA LEU A 268 -7.29 -35.01 30.44
C LEU A 268 -6.96 -34.85 28.94
N ILE A 269 -5.73 -35.15 28.51
CA ILE A 269 -5.30 -35.00 27.11
C ILE A 269 -6.21 -35.78 26.16
N GLU A 270 -6.47 -37.06 26.45
CA GLU A 270 -7.29 -37.92 25.59
C GLU A 270 -8.72 -37.40 25.50
N SER A 271 -9.32 -37.07 26.63
CA SER A 271 -10.69 -36.56 26.74
C SER A 271 -10.88 -35.21 26.04
N GLU A 272 -9.87 -34.34 26.05
CA GLU A 272 -9.90 -33.06 25.33
C GLU A 272 -9.67 -33.24 23.82
N LEU A 273 -8.72 -34.09 23.40
CA LEU A 273 -8.40 -34.28 21.98
C LEU A 273 -9.45 -35.08 21.23
N PHE A 274 -9.89 -36.21 21.81
CA PHE A 274 -10.81 -37.16 21.18
C PHE A 274 -12.26 -37.00 21.64
N GLY A 275 -12.50 -36.27 22.74
CA GLY A 275 -13.82 -36.19 23.34
C GLY A 275 -14.14 -37.41 24.21
N HIS A 276 -15.34 -37.41 24.78
CA HIS A 276 -15.86 -38.56 25.51
C HIS A 276 -17.39 -38.55 25.54
N GLU A 277 -17.96 -39.74 25.68
CA GLU A 277 -19.39 -39.91 25.94
C GLU A 277 -19.68 -39.86 27.45
N ARG A 278 -20.93 -39.54 27.79
CA ARG A 278 -21.37 -39.53 29.19
C ARG A 278 -21.14 -40.91 29.83
N GLY A 279 -20.45 -40.95 30.97
CA GLY A 279 -20.15 -42.18 31.70
C GLY A 279 -18.88 -42.92 31.24
N ALA A 280 -18.07 -42.35 30.36
CA ALA A 280 -16.81 -42.96 29.91
C ALA A 280 -15.77 -43.13 31.05
N PHE A 281 -15.83 -42.29 32.08
CA PHE A 281 -15.00 -42.38 33.30
C PHE A 281 -15.73 -41.74 34.51
N THR A 282 -15.25 -41.98 35.72
CA THR A 282 -15.76 -41.34 36.95
C THR A 282 -15.57 -39.82 36.88
N GLY A 283 -16.67 -39.07 36.72
CA GLY A 283 -16.65 -37.62 36.51
C GLY A 283 -17.11 -37.16 35.12
N ALA A 284 -17.33 -38.08 34.17
CA ALA A 284 -17.88 -37.79 32.84
C ALA A 284 -19.40 -37.58 32.87
N VAL A 285 -19.85 -36.47 33.47
CA VAL A 285 -21.28 -36.17 33.70
C VAL A 285 -22.02 -35.81 32.40
N GLU A 286 -21.31 -35.31 31.39
CA GLU A 286 -21.86 -34.87 30.10
C GLU A 286 -20.99 -35.34 28.93
N LYS A 287 -21.57 -35.41 27.73
CA LYS A 287 -20.82 -35.69 26.49
C LYS A 287 -19.95 -34.48 26.12
N ARG A 288 -18.72 -34.72 25.67
CA ARG A 288 -17.82 -33.67 25.17
C ARG A 288 -17.25 -34.02 23.81
N ILE A 289 -17.34 -33.07 22.88
CA ILE A 289 -16.76 -33.16 21.54
C ILE A 289 -15.27 -32.85 21.61
N GLY A 290 -14.44 -33.70 20.99
CA GLY A 290 -12.99 -33.56 20.96
C GLY A 290 -12.47 -32.47 20.02
N LYS A 291 -11.23 -32.00 20.25
CA LYS A 291 -10.57 -31.01 19.39
C LYS A 291 -10.36 -31.49 17.95
N PHE A 292 -10.15 -32.80 17.73
CA PHE A 292 -10.05 -33.34 16.36
C PHE A 292 -11.38 -33.26 15.62
N GLU A 293 -12.48 -33.64 16.26
CA GLU A 293 -13.82 -33.56 15.67
C GLU A 293 -14.23 -32.10 15.39
N LEU A 294 -13.84 -31.17 16.26
CA LEU A 294 -14.04 -29.73 16.03
C LEU A 294 -13.26 -29.20 14.82
N ALA A 295 -12.11 -29.80 14.50
CA ALA A 295 -11.23 -29.36 13.41
C ALA A 295 -11.57 -30.00 12.05
N ASP A 296 -12.32 -31.10 12.03
CA ASP A 296 -12.64 -31.85 10.81
C ASP A 296 -13.92 -31.37 10.09
N LYS A 297 -14.74 -30.54 10.76
CA LYS A 297 -15.95 -29.93 10.19
C LYS A 297 -15.67 -28.98 9.03
#